data_AF-A0A368KRB4-F1
#
_entry.id   AF-A0A368KRB4-F1
#
_cell.length_a   1.000
_cell.length_b   1.000
_cell.length_c   1.000
_cell.angle_alpha   90.00
_cell.angle_beta   90.00
_cell.angle_gamma   90.00
#
_symmetry.space_group_name_H-M   'P 1'
#
loop_
_entity.id
_entity.type
_entity.pdbx_description
1 polymer ?
#
loop_
_entity_poly.entity_id
_entity_poly.type
_entity_poly.pdbx_seq_one_letter_code
_entity_poly.pdbx_strand_id
1 'polypeptide(L)'
;MPRRSTPHRYRIEPSQIAEIHRLRASGRTKVDIQRITGISRTTIHKILNKSPDAQNDPSSEKDAINYFDGPVERCPRCGRKVHMPCMPCRVDSMMASGQVPPSEIQEKDRRQVAQDW
;
A
#
# COMPACT_ATOMS: atom_id res chain seq x y z
N MET A 1 -9.16 0.28 -28.68
CA MET A 1 -8.99 1.32 -27.63
C MET A 1 -7.49 1.53 -27.42
N PRO A 2 -6.86 2.62 -27.89
CA PRO A 2 -5.45 2.86 -27.63
C PRO A 2 -5.24 3.06 -26.13
N ARG A 3 -4.33 2.29 -25.52
CA ARG A 3 -3.94 2.46 -24.12
C ARG A 3 -3.36 3.88 -23.96
N ARG A 4 -3.88 4.65 -23.00
CA ARG A 4 -3.28 5.95 -22.63
C ARG A 4 -1.81 5.69 -22.34
N SER A 5 -0.93 6.32 -23.13
CA SER A 5 0.49 6.43 -22.85
C SER A 5 0.63 6.87 -21.40
N THR A 6 1.17 5.99 -20.55
CA THR A 6 1.43 6.33 -19.15
C THR A 6 2.38 7.53 -19.16
N PRO A 7 2.03 8.66 -18.51
CA PRO A 7 2.87 9.84 -18.57
C PRO A 7 4.23 9.47 -18.00
N HIS A 8 5.27 9.80 -18.78
CA HIS A 8 6.67 9.71 -18.40
C HIS A 8 6.81 10.21 -16.96
N ARG A 9 7.24 9.35 -16.04
CA ARG A 9 7.54 9.77 -14.66
C ARG A 9 8.61 10.83 -14.79
N TYR A 10 8.23 12.11 -14.75
CA TYR A 10 9.18 13.21 -14.63
C TYR A 10 9.90 12.98 -13.31
N ARG A 11 11.14 12.46 -13.43
CA ARG A 11 12.07 12.42 -12.32
C ARG A 11 12.29 13.88 -11.94
N ILE A 12 11.84 14.23 -10.75
CA ILE A 12 11.97 15.59 -10.24
C ILE A 12 13.44 15.81 -9.98
N GLU A 13 14.00 16.84 -10.58
CA GLU A 13 15.41 17.15 -10.41
C GLU A 13 15.70 17.53 -8.95
N PRO A 14 16.86 17.19 -8.38
CA PRO A 14 17.23 17.55 -7.01
C PRO A 14 17.15 19.06 -6.74
N SER A 15 17.42 19.88 -7.76
CA SER A 15 17.26 21.34 -7.71
C SER A 15 15.81 21.77 -7.45
N GLN A 16 14.84 21.08 -8.05
CA GLN A 16 13.41 21.36 -7.82
C GLN A 16 12.96 20.96 -6.42
N ILE A 17 13.56 19.89 -5.86
CA ILE A 17 13.32 19.49 -4.48
C ILE A 17 13.83 20.56 -3.52
N ALA A 18 15.07 21.04 -3.72
CA ALA A 18 15.65 22.12 -2.93
C ALA A 18 14.79 23.40 -2.98
N GLU A 19 14.27 23.75 -4.15
CA GLU A 19 13.39 24.91 -4.32
C GLU A 19 12.05 24.73 -3.59
N ILE A 20 11.45 23.54 -3.61
CA ILE A 20 10.23 23.25 -2.82
C ILE A 20 10.49 23.43 -1.32
N HIS A 21 11.63 22.97 -0.81
CA HIS A 21 11.98 23.15 0.60
C HIS A 21 12.21 24.63 0.95
N ARG A 22 12.88 25.38 0.07
CA ARG A 22 13.09 26.83 0.23
C ARG A 22 11.76 27.58 0.29
N LEU A 23 10.85 27.31 -0.64
CA LEU A 23 9.53 27.93 -0.68
C LEU A 23 8.70 27.57 0.56
N ARG A 24 8.80 26.32 1.03
CA ARG A 24 8.15 25.90 2.27
C ARG A 24 8.71 26.62 3.50
N ALA A 25 10.03 26.78 3.59
CA ALA A 25 10.68 27.50 4.67
C ALA A 25 10.28 28.98 4.71
N SER A 26 10.02 29.60 3.55
CA SER A 26 9.49 30.96 3.46
C SER A 26 8.00 31.11 3.85
N GLY A 27 7.37 30.05 4.39
CA GLY A 27 5.99 30.08 4.89
C GLY A 27 4.90 29.94 3.81
N ARG A 28 5.26 29.61 2.57
CA ARG A 28 4.29 29.48 1.47
C ARG A 28 3.42 28.23 1.61
N THR A 29 2.17 28.34 1.16
CA THR A 29 1.24 27.21 1.19
C THR A 29 1.52 26.24 0.04
N LYS A 30 1.04 24.99 0.14
CA LYS A 30 1.20 23.99 -0.93
C LYS A 30 0.59 24.43 -2.27
N VAL A 31 -0.43 25.30 -2.23
CA VAL A 31 -1.08 25.87 -3.41
C VAL A 31 -0.19 26.91 -4.07
N ASP A 32 0.47 27.76 -3.28
CA ASP A 32 1.40 28.76 -3.81
C ASP A 32 2.62 28.11 -4.43
N ILE A 33 3.16 27.06 -3.79
CA ILE A 33 4.30 26.28 -4.31
C ILE A 33 3.93 25.64 -5.64
N GLN A 34 2.72 25.10 -5.78
CA GLN A 34 2.23 24.56 -7.06
C GLN A 34 2.18 25.63 -8.14
N ARG A 35 1.69 26.83 -7.83
CA ARG A 35 1.60 27.94 -8.80
C ARG A 35 2.97 28.41 -9.28
N ILE A 36 3.96 28.40 -8.39
CA ILE A 36 5.33 28.85 -8.69
C ILE A 36 6.10 27.77 -9.47
N THR A 37 6.02 26.52 -9.05
CA THR A 37 6.87 25.44 -9.58
C THR A 37 6.22 24.62 -10.70
N GLY A 38 4.90 24.72 -10.87
CA GLY A 38 4.13 23.88 -11.79
C GLY A 38 4.05 22.40 -11.36
N ILE A 39 4.61 22.03 -10.21
CA ILE A 39 4.63 20.66 -9.72
C ILE A 39 3.31 20.31 -9.05
N SER A 40 2.80 19.11 -9.30
CA SER A 40 1.51 18.68 -8.76
C SER A 40 1.48 18.71 -7.22
N ARG A 41 0.32 19.01 -6.63
CA ARG A 41 0.14 19.03 -5.17
C ARG A 41 0.50 17.71 -4.49
N THR A 42 0.18 16.59 -5.14
CA THR A 42 0.48 15.25 -4.61
C THR A 42 1.98 15.00 -4.59
N THR A 43 2.69 15.49 -5.60
CA THR A 43 4.15 15.45 -5.66
C THR A 43 4.81 16.32 -4.59
N ILE A 44 4.37 17.57 -4.44
CA ILE A 44 4.86 18.48 -3.38
C ILE A 44 4.63 17.85 -2.00
N HIS A 45 3.45 17.25 -1.79
CA HIS A 45 3.14 16.54 -0.55
C HIS A 45 4.10 15.38 -0.29
N LYS A 46 4.40 14.57 -1.31
CA LYS A 46 5.36 13.46 -1.20
C LYS A 46 6.77 13.94 -0.89
N ILE A 47 7.20 15.07 -1.45
CA ILE A 47 8.52 15.64 -1.18
C ILE A 47 8.59 16.16 0.26
N LEU A 48 7.60 16.95 0.68
CA LEU A 48 7.60 17.55 2.01
C LEU A 48 7.43 16.53 3.14
N ASN A 49 6.75 15.41 2.88
CA ASN A 49 6.53 14.36 3.87
C ASN A 49 7.50 13.18 3.75
N LYS A 50 8.40 13.18 2.75
CA LYS A 50 9.45 12.16 2.68
C LYS A 50 10.48 12.48 3.77
N SER A 51 10.42 11.75 4.89
CA SER A 51 11.58 11.62 5.77
C SER A 51 12.68 10.90 5.00
N PRO A 52 13.97 11.29 5.13
CA PRO A 52 15.08 10.55 4.55
C PRO A 52 15.13 9.06 4.95
N ASP A 53 14.39 8.67 6.00
CA ASP A 53 14.34 7.29 6.50
C ASP A 53 13.42 6.35 5.71
N ALA A 54 12.56 6.86 4.84
CA ALA A 54 11.59 6.03 4.10
C ALA A 54 12.19 5.20 2.93
N GLN A 55 13.52 5.21 2.78
CA GLN A 55 14.24 4.39 1.79
C GLN A 55 15.01 3.21 2.43
N ASN A 56 15.00 3.09 3.76
CA ASN A 56 15.60 1.96 4.47
C ASN A 56 14.56 1.35 5.40
N ASP A 57 13.55 0.71 4.84
CA ASP A 57 12.88 -0.36 5.56
C ASP A 57 13.47 -1.69 5.07
N PRO A 58 14.62 -2.16 5.61
CA PRO A 58 15.17 -3.47 5.28
C PRO A 58 14.28 -4.63 5.76
N SER A 59 13.10 -4.36 6.32
CA SER A 59 12.16 -5.39 6.78
C SER A 59 11.33 -6.01 5.66
N SER A 60 11.31 -5.44 4.45
CA SER A 60 10.38 -5.91 3.40
C SER A 60 10.88 -7.07 2.52
N GLU A 61 12.17 -7.43 2.55
CA GLU A 61 12.71 -8.44 1.62
C GLU A 61 12.94 -9.83 2.23
N LYS A 62 12.94 -9.98 3.56
CA LYS A 62 13.24 -11.28 4.17
C LYS A 62 12.04 -12.20 4.42
N ASP A 63 10.81 -11.70 4.26
CA ASP A 63 9.58 -12.48 4.50
C ASP A 63 8.59 -12.47 3.33
N ALA A 64 9.02 -12.06 2.13
CA ALA A 64 8.23 -12.27 0.91
C ALA A 64 8.34 -13.74 0.46
N ILE A 65 7.93 -14.67 1.32
CA ILE A 65 7.48 -15.98 0.86
C ILE A 65 6.31 -15.67 -0.05
N ASN A 66 6.44 -15.94 -1.35
CA ASN A 66 5.35 -15.81 -2.33
C ASN A 66 4.23 -16.82 -1.99
N TYR A 67 3.43 -16.53 -0.95
CA TYR A 67 2.36 -17.39 -0.44
C TYR A 67 1.21 -17.60 -1.45
N PHE A 68 1.25 -16.89 -2.59
CA PHE A 68 0.13 -16.80 -3.54
C PHE A 68 0.45 -17.30 -4.96
N ASP A 69 1.64 -17.87 -5.21
CA ASP A 69 2.06 -18.33 -6.56
C ASP A 69 1.69 -19.79 -6.89
N GLY A 70 0.93 -20.48 -6.04
CA GLY A 70 0.50 -21.87 -6.28
C GLY A 70 -0.78 -21.99 -7.12
N PRO A 71 -1.17 -23.19 -7.59
CA PRO A 71 -2.52 -23.41 -8.10
C PRO A 71 -3.57 -23.21 -6.99
N VAL A 72 -4.79 -22.83 -7.37
CA VAL A 72 -5.92 -22.75 -6.43
C VAL A 72 -6.43 -24.16 -6.15
N GLU A 73 -6.30 -24.60 -4.90
CA GLU A 73 -6.74 -25.93 -4.45
C GLU A 73 -7.80 -25.81 -3.34
N ARG A 74 -8.55 -26.88 -3.09
CA ARG A 74 -9.47 -26.92 -1.94
C ARG A 74 -8.70 -27.29 -0.68
N CYS A 75 -8.74 -26.45 0.34
CA CYS A 75 -8.13 -26.76 1.62
C CYS A 75 -8.79 -27.99 2.27
N PRO A 76 -8.04 -29.01 2.71
CA PRO A 76 -8.61 -30.19 3.37
C PRO A 76 -9.22 -29.90 4.74
N ARG A 77 -8.88 -28.75 5.36
CA ARG A 77 -9.35 -28.38 6.70
C ARG A 77 -10.63 -27.55 6.70
N CYS A 78 -10.74 -26.54 5.83
CA CYS A 78 -11.93 -25.66 5.77
C CYS A 78 -12.76 -25.79 4.48
N GLY A 79 -12.32 -26.59 3.50
CA GLY A 79 -13.01 -26.82 2.23
C GLY A 79 -13.00 -25.64 1.24
N ARG A 80 -12.45 -24.48 1.63
CA ARG A 80 -12.37 -23.27 0.78
C ARG A 80 -11.34 -23.44 -0.34
N LYS A 81 -11.63 -22.86 -1.50
CA LYS A 81 -10.69 -22.74 -2.62
C LYS A 81 -9.69 -21.62 -2.30
N VAL A 82 -8.42 -21.98 -2.11
CA VAL A 82 -7.35 -21.07 -1.70
C VAL A 82 -6.03 -21.47 -2.36
N HIS A 83 -5.08 -20.55 -2.41
CA HIS A 83 -3.68 -20.93 -2.60
C HIS A 83 -3.14 -21.55 -1.32
N MET A 84 -2.38 -22.63 -1.43
CA MET A 84 -1.70 -23.23 -0.28
C MET A 84 -0.46 -22.41 0.09
N PRO A 85 -0.20 -22.16 1.38
CA PRO A 85 -0.94 -22.61 2.58
C PRO A 85 -2.24 -21.84 2.83
N CYS A 86 -3.26 -22.51 3.41
CA CYS A 86 -4.57 -21.91 3.66
C CYS A 86 -4.51 -20.80 4.72
N MET A 87 -4.39 -19.55 4.27
CA MET A 87 -4.36 -18.37 5.13
C MET A 87 -5.60 -18.23 6.04
N PRO A 88 -6.84 -18.52 5.60
CA PRO A 88 -7.99 -18.51 6.50
C PRO A 88 -7.82 -19.43 7.72
N CYS A 89 -7.40 -20.69 7.49
CA CYS A 89 -7.15 -21.61 8.60
C CYS A 89 -6.00 -21.16 9.50
N ARG A 90 -4.97 -20.51 8.94
CA ARG A 90 -3.86 -19.95 9.73
C ARG A 90 -4.36 -18.83 10.64
N VAL A 91 -5.15 -17.90 10.11
CA VAL A 91 -5.74 -16.80 10.89
C VAL A 91 -6.67 -17.35 11.96
N ASP A 92 -7.54 -18.30 11.65
CA ASP A 92 -8.43 -18.93 12.64
C ASP A 92 -7.63 -19.59 13.78
N SER A 93 -6.51 -20.26 13.45
CA SER A 93 -5.59 -20.81 14.46
C SER A 93 -4.89 -19.73 15.30
N MET A 94 -4.52 -18.59 14.70
CA MET A 94 -3.91 -17.46 15.42
C MET A 94 -4.91 -16.71 16.31
N MET A 95 -6.18 -16.64 15.89
CA MET A 95 -7.26 -16.10 16.72
C MET A 95 -7.55 -17.02 17.90
N ALA A 96 -7.60 -18.34 17.67
CA ALA A 96 -7.80 -19.32 18.74
C ALA A 96 -6.65 -19.32 19.77
N SER A 97 -5.42 -19.02 19.35
CA SER A 97 -4.27 -18.89 20.26
C SER A 97 -4.15 -17.51 20.94
N GLY A 98 -5.06 -16.57 20.65
CA GLY A 98 -5.04 -15.23 21.23
C GLY A 98 -3.93 -14.32 20.71
N GLN A 99 -3.24 -14.70 19.64
CA GLN A 99 -2.16 -13.90 19.04
C GLN A 99 -2.68 -12.69 18.25
N VAL A 100 -3.94 -12.73 17.81
CA VAL A 100 -4.58 -11.66 17.03
C VAL A 100 -5.86 -11.21 17.74
N PRO A 101 -5.99 -9.92 18.11
CA PRO A 101 -7.22 -9.42 18.68
C PRO A 101 -8.35 -9.47 17.64
N PRO A 102 -9.58 -9.84 18.04
CA PRO A 102 -10.72 -9.78 17.13
C PRO A 102 -10.96 -8.33 16.71
N SER A 103 -10.98 -8.08 15.40
CA SER A 103 -11.29 -6.75 14.87
C SER A 103 -12.70 -6.71 14.28
N GLU A 104 -13.38 -5.57 14.40
CA GLU A 104 -14.75 -5.38 13.88
C GLU A 104 -14.87 -5.61 12.36
N ILE A 105 -13.77 -5.40 11.61
CA ILE A 105 -13.71 -5.60 10.16
C ILE A 105 -13.75 -7.11 9.82
N GLN A 106 -13.04 -7.94 10.61
CA GLN A 106 -13.03 -9.41 10.43
C GLN A 106 -14.40 -10.04 10.69
N GLU A 107 -15.18 -9.47 11.60
CA GLU A 107 -16.50 -9.98 11.95
C GLU A 107 -17.53 -9.75 10.84
N LYS A 108 -17.44 -8.61 10.14
CA LYS A 108 -18.26 -8.28 8.97
C LYS A 108 -17.87 -9.10 7.73
N ASP A 109 -16.57 -9.29 7.50
CA ASP A 109 -16.07 -10.02 6.32
C ASP A 109 -16.40 -11.52 6.38
N ARG A 110 -16.42 -12.11 7.59
CA ARG A 110 -16.89 -13.49 7.83
C ARG A 110 -18.33 -13.73 7.40
N ARG A 111 -19.16 -12.69 7.33
CA ARG A 111 -20.59 -12.74 6.98
C ARG A 111 -20.90 -12.24 5.58
N GLN A 112 -19.93 -12.06 4.69
CA GLN A 112 -20.24 -12.00 3.26
C GLN A 112 -20.66 -13.40 2.78
N VAL A 113 -21.85 -13.81 3.27
CA VAL A 113 -22.78 -14.69 2.58
C VAL A 113 -22.83 -14.17 1.15
N ALA A 114 -22.56 -15.05 0.19
CA ALA A 114 -22.76 -14.73 -1.22
C ALA A 114 -24.16 -14.14 -1.36
N GLN A 115 -24.26 -12.83 -1.54
CA GLN A 115 -25.47 -12.27 -2.13
C GLN A 115 -25.41 -12.71 -3.57
N ASP A 116 -26.20 -13.75 -3.86
CA ASP A 116 -26.43 -14.27 -5.21
C ASP A 116 -26.74 -13.10 -6.13
N TRP A 117 -25.94 -12.97 -7.18
CA TRP A 117 -26.11 -12.05 -8.30
C TRP A 117 -26.71 -12.79 -9.49
#